data_AF-A0A6N2UWD7-F1
#
_entry.id   AF-A0A6N2UWD7-F1
#
_cell.length_a   1.000
_cell.length_b   1.000
_cell.length_c   1.000
_cell.angle_alpha   90.00
_cell.angle_beta   90.00
_cell.angle_gamma   90.00
#
_symmetry.space_group_name_H-M   'P 1'
#
loop_
_entity.id
_entity.type
_entity.pdbx_description
1 polymer ?
#
loop_
_entity_poly.entity_id
_entity_poly.type
_entity_poly.pdbx_seq_one_letter_code
_entity_poly.pdbx_strand_id
1 'polypeptide(L)'
;MKEGFRRVGILDDIRGLCVVLMVGYHALYDLVDIFGLDVPMFRWGVTSFARTLVAATFMFIAGITCRFSRSNWKRGGLTLLAALALTVGTLLVMPSQQIWFGILHFMGSAMLLFALLDPLLSRVPTGLGVGLCAGLFLLFYGVEWGVLGFPGLWEIALPQRLYTIGWLFPLGFCAPGFFSADYYPLLPWIFVFLAGSYVGIPLRDSRAPSWCYPTRSRALTWVGRHAILIYLLHQPILFVCFQLLIRLVG
;
A
#
# COMPACT_ATOMS: atom_id res chain seq x y z
N MET A 1 -2.68 32.68 -16.19
CA MET A 1 -1.74 31.80 -15.43
C MET A 1 -2.53 30.59 -14.94
N LYS A 2 -2.17 29.37 -15.35
CA LYS A 2 -2.82 28.15 -14.82
C LYS A 2 -2.39 28.00 -13.36
N GLU A 3 -3.29 28.23 -12.42
CA GLU A 3 -3.00 28.12 -10.98
C GLU A 3 -2.44 26.73 -10.68
N GLY A 4 -1.15 26.65 -10.35
CA GLY A 4 -0.53 25.41 -9.90
C GLY A 4 -0.95 25.15 -8.46
N PHE A 5 -1.39 23.92 -8.16
CA PHE A 5 -1.73 23.53 -6.80
C PHE A 5 -0.56 23.84 -5.84
N ARG A 6 -0.87 24.40 -4.67
CA ARG A 6 0.13 24.61 -3.63
C ARG A 6 0.64 23.26 -3.14
N ARG A 7 1.95 23.04 -3.26
CA ARG A 7 2.57 21.78 -2.88
C ARG A 7 2.42 21.54 -1.37
N VAL A 8 1.99 20.34 -1.00
CA VAL A 8 1.83 19.92 0.39
C VAL A 8 3.08 19.16 0.83
N GLY A 9 4.05 19.87 1.41
CA GLY A 9 5.37 19.33 1.76
C GLY A 9 5.31 18.12 2.69
N ILE A 10 4.40 18.10 3.67
CA ILE A 10 4.33 17.01 4.65
C ILE A 10 3.98 15.66 4.02
N LEU A 11 3.23 15.62 2.92
CA LEU A 11 2.88 14.36 2.25
C LEU A 11 4.11 13.67 1.66
N ASP A 12 5.05 14.44 1.13
CA ASP A 12 6.28 13.90 0.56
C ASP A 12 7.24 13.45 1.68
N ASP A 13 7.26 14.16 2.82
CA ASP A 13 8.05 13.77 3.99
C ASP A 13 7.54 12.47 4.62
N ILE A 14 6.23 12.34 4.85
CA ILE A 14 5.63 11.12 5.42
C ILE A 14 5.79 9.97 4.42
N ARG A 15 5.58 10.19 3.11
CA ARG A 15 5.82 9.14 2.11
C ARG A 15 7.27 8.68 2.13
N GLY A 16 8.23 9.60 2.24
CA GLY A 16 9.64 9.27 2.38
C GLY A 16 9.93 8.43 3.62
N LEU A 17 9.35 8.80 4.76
CA LEU A 17 9.46 8.03 6.00
C LEU A 17 8.89 6.62 5.84
N CYS A 18 7.70 6.48 5.23
CA CYS A 18 7.10 5.17 4.94
C CYS A 18 8.03 4.29 4.09
N VAL A 19 8.70 4.86 3.08
CA VAL A 19 9.66 4.12 2.24
C VAL A 19 10.86 3.65 3.05
N VAL A 20 11.45 4.52 3.88
CA VAL A 20 12.59 4.14 4.74
C VAL A 20 12.19 3.00 5.69
N LEU A 21 11.03 3.12 6.34
CA LEU A 21 10.52 2.10 7.26
C LEU A 21 10.22 0.78 6.55
N MET A 22 9.68 0.83 5.33
CA MET A 22 9.43 -0.34 4.49
C MET A 22 10.73 -1.06 4.13
N VAL A 23 11.76 -0.31 3.68
CA VAL A 23 13.08 -0.89 3.38
C VAL A 23 13.69 -1.54 4.64
N GLY A 24 13.59 -0.88 5.80
CA GLY A 24 14.05 -1.45 7.06
C GLY A 24 13.31 -2.72 7.47
N TYR A 25 11.99 -2.78 7.24
CA TYR A 25 11.20 -3.99 7.47
C TYR A 25 11.65 -5.14 6.57
N HIS A 26 11.79 -4.91 5.26
CA HIS A 26 12.25 -5.94 4.32
C HIS A 26 13.68 -6.40 4.62
N ALA A 27 14.56 -5.50 5.06
CA ALA A 27 15.90 -5.88 5.49
C ALA A 27 15.86 -6.87 6.67
N LEU A 28 14.98 -6.65 7.65
CA LEU A 28 14.79 -7.58 8.77
C LEU A 28 14.13 -8.89 8.32
N TYR A 29 13.14 -8.83 7.42
CA TYR A 29 12.49 -10.00 6.83
C TYR A 29 13.51 -10.90 6.13
N ASP A 30 14.38 -10.34 5.29
CA ASP A 30 15.40 -11.10 4.57
C ASP A 30 16.36 -11.81 5.54
N LEU A 31 16.85 -11.09 6.57
CA LEU A 31 17.76 -11.68 7.55
C LEU A 31 17.14 -12.88 8.28
N VAL A 32 15.85 -12.80 8.62
CA VAL A 32 15.15 -13.86 9.37
C VAL A 32 14.66 -14.98 8.47
N ASP A 33 13.85 -14.67 7.46
CA ASP A 33 13.10 -15.65 6.67
C ASP A 33 13.88 -16.19 5.46
N ILE A 34 14.86 -15.43 4.94
CA ILE A 34 15.70 -15.89 3.80
C ILE A 34 17.03 -16.44 4.30
N PHE A 35 17.68 -15.77 5.25
CA PHE A 35 19.02 -16.12 5.73
C PHE A 35 19.04 -16.84 7.09
N GLY A 36 17.90 -17.00 7.76
CA GLY A 36 17.77 -17.83 8.97
C GLY A 36 18.39 -17.26 10.24
N LEU A 37 18.67 -15.95 10.31
CA LEU A 37 19.18 -15.31 11.52
C LEU A 37 18.07 -15.16 12.55
N ASP A 38 18.37 -15.48 13.81
CA ASP A 38 17.42 -15.26 14.89
C ASP A 38 17.45 -13.81 15.36
N VAL A 39 16.47 -13.02 14.91
CA VAL A 39 16.26 -11.63 15.35
C VAL A 39 14.99 -11.62 16.22
N PRO A 40 15.11 -11.63 17.56
CA PRO A 40 13.97 -11.75 18.46
C PRO A 40 12.91 -10.69 18.19
N MET A 41 13.32 -9.44 17.95
CA MET A 41 12.44 -8.29 17.67
C MET A 41 11.49 -8.53 16.49
N PHE A 42 11.90 -9.31 15.49
CA PHE A 42 11.08 -9.58 14.30
C PHE A 42 9.88 -10.49 14.59
N ARG A 43 9.98 -11.34 15.63
CA ARG A 43 8.93 -12.29 16.04
C ARG A 43 7.80 -11.65 16.85
N TRP A 44 8.00 -10.44 17.37
CA TRP A 44 6.96 -9.74 18.13
C TRP A 44 5.97 -9.11 17.16
N GLY A 45 4.66 -9.25 17.41
CA GLY A 45 3.60 -8.68 16.55
C GLY A 45 3.70 -7.17 16.30
N VAL A 46 4.59 -6.47 16.99
CA VAL A 46 4.98 -5.08 16.76
C VAL A 46 5.47 -4.83 15.33
N THR A 47 6.29 -5.72 14.75
CA THR A 47 6.80 -5.54 13.37
C THR A 47 5.68 -5.67 12.33
N SER A 48 4.78 -6.64 12.52
CA SER A 48 3.59 -6.82 11.68
C SER A 48 2.63 -5.63 11.78
N PHE A 49 2.41 -5.12 12.99
CA PHE A 49 1.61 -3.92 13.20
C PHE A 49 2.25 -2.69 12.53
N ALA A 50 3.55 -2.49 12.72
CA ALA A 50 4.28 -1.38 12.10
C ALA A 50 4.23 -1.45 10.57
N ARG A 51 4.44 -2.64 9.97
CA ARG A 51 4.28 -2.86 8.53
C ARG A 51 2.87 -2.49 8.06
N THR A 52 1.85 -2.96 8.78
CA THR A 52 0.44 -2.69 8.45
C THR A 52 0.15 -1.19 8.50
N LEU A 53 0.63 -0.48 9.52
CA LEU A 53 0.47 0.96 9.67
C LEU A 53 1.19 1.75 8.56
N VAL A 54 2.42 1.35 8.21
CA VAL A 54 3.21 1.96 7.13
C VAL A 54 2.50 1.79 5.78
N ALA A 55 2.02 0.57 5.50
CA ALA A 55 1.28 0.28 4.27
C ALA A 55 -0.03 1.07 4.19
N ALA A 56 -0.83 1.08 5.26
CA ALA A 56 -2.06 1.86 5.35
C ALA A 56 -1.81 3.36 5.11
N THR A 57 -0.76 3.91 5.74
CA THR A 57 -0.36 5.31 5.56
C THR A 57 0.05 5.60 4.11
N PHE A 58 0.80 4.69 3.49
CA PHE A 58 1.22 4.82 2.10
C PHE A 58 0.03 4.82 1.14
N MET A 59 -0.93 3.91 1.33
CA MET A 59 -2.18 3.84 0.56
C MET A 59 -3.03 5.09 0.74
N PHE A 60 -3.18 5.57 1.97
CA PHE A 60 -3.92 6.79 2.30
C PHE A 60 -3.31 8.01 1.59
N ILE A 61 -1.98 8.18 1.67
CA ILE A 61 -1.26 9.27 0.98
C ILE A 61 -1.43 9.16 -0.53
N ALA A 62 -1.37 7.96 -1.09
CA ALA A 62 -1.57 7.78 -2.51
C ALA A 62 -2.98 8.20 -2.96
N GLY A 63 -3.99 7.87 -2.16
CA GLY A 63 -5.36 8.37 -2.33
C GLY A 63 -5.43 9.90 -2.34
N ILE A 64 -4.79 10.56 -1.37
CA ILE A 64 -4.66 12.03 -1.36
C ILE A 64 -4.07 12.52 -2.69
N THR A 65 -2.97 11.91 -3.15
CA THR A 65 -2.25 12.37 -4.35
C THR A 65 -3.05 12.20 -5.64
N CYS A 66 -4.09 11.37 -5.65
CA CYS A 66 -4.95 11.22 -6.83
C CYS A 66 -5.72 12.50 -7.14
N ARG A 67 -6.03 13.33 -6.13
CA ARG A 67 -6.68 14.64 -6.28
C ARG A 67 -5.77 15.72 -6.90
N PHE A 68 -4.46 15.52 -6.86
CA PHE A 68 -3.45 16.42 -7.43
C PHE A 68 -2.94 15.97 -8.80
N SER A 69 -3.36 14.79 -9.23
CA SER A 69 -2.86 14.12 -10.42
C SER A 69 -3.46 14.71 -11.69
N ARG A 70 -2.65 14.82 -12.76
CA ARG A 70 -3.17 15.18 -14.09
C ARG A 70 -3.94 14.03 -14.75
N SER A 71 -3.50 12.79 -14.54
CA SER A 71 -4.14 11.60 -15.12
C SER A 71 -3.86 10.39 -14.23
N ASN A 72 -4.88 9.97 -13.50
CA ASN A 72 -4.83 8.75 -12.69
C ASN A 72 -4.92 7.49 -13.57
N TRP A 73 -5.50 7.56 -14.76
CA TRP A 73 -5.44 6.50 -15.77
C TRP A 73 -4.01 6.13 -16.14
N LYS A 74 -3.20 7.13 -16.53
CA LYS A 74 -1.81 6.91 -16.91
C LYS A 74 -0.97 6.41 -15.73
N ARG A 75 -1.10 7.05 -14.56
CA ARG A 75 -0.35 6.65 -13.36
C ARG A 75 -0.73 5.25 -12.91
N GLY A 76 -2.02 4.95 -12.79
CA GLY A 76 -2.54 3.63 -12.42
C GLY A 76 -2.06 2.53 -13.37
N GLY A 77 -2.17 2.77 -14.69
CA GLY A 77 -1.73 1.82 -15.71
C GLY A 77 -0.21 1.55 -15.67
N LEU A 78 0.62 2.60 -15.53
CA LEU A 78 2.07 2.43 -15.40
C LEU A 78 2.45 1.68 -14.10
N THR A 79 1.77 1.96 -13.00
CA THR A 79 1.99 1.23 -11.74
C THR A 79 1.59 -0.23 -11.85
N LEU A 80 0.46 -0.54 -12.49
CA LEU A 80 0.07 -1.94 -12.76
C LEU A 80 1.08 -2.65 -13.65
N LEU A 81 1.57 -1.98 -14.69
CA LEU A 81 2.60 -2.57 -15.57
C LEU A 81 3.87 -2.89 -14.79
N ALA A 82 4.32 -2.00 -13.91
CA ALA A 82 5.45 -2.25 -13.03
C ALA A 82 5.17 -3.41 -12.04
N ALA A 83 3.94 -3.51 -11.53
CA ALA A 83 3.52 -4.59 -10.65
C ALA A 83 3.55 -5.95 -11.35
N LEU A 84 3.05 -6.03 -12.59
CA LEU A 84 3.12 -7.23 -13.42
C LEU A 84 4.57 -7.64 -13.72
N ALA A 85 5.44 -6.66 -13.98
CA ALA A 85 6.87 -6.92 -14.15
C ALA A 85 7.51 -7.50 -12.87
N LEU A 86 7.10 -7.05 -11.68
CA LEU A 86 7.52 -7.66 -10.40
C LEU A 86 7.00 -9.09 -10.24
N THR A 87 5.75 -9.37 -10.59
CA THR A 87 5.22 -10.75 -10.54
C THR A 87 6.01 -11.67 -11.45
N VAL A 88 6.24 -11.26 -12.70
CA VAL A 88 7.07 -12.05 -13.64
C VAL A 88 8.49 -12.22 -13.11
N GLY A 89 9.12 -11.15 -12.61
CA GLY A 89 10.47 -11.19 -12.06
C GLY A 89 10.60 -12.14 -10.87
N THR A 90 9.66 -12.09 -9.92
CA THR A 90 9.66 -12.99 -8.75
C THR A 90 9.39 -14.43 -9.12
N LEU A 91 8.48 -14.70 -10.05
CA LEU A 91 8.23 -16.05 -10.56
C LEU A 91 9.42 -16.67 -11.27
N LEU A 92 10.24 -15.88 -11.96
CA LEU A 92 11.42 -16.37 -12.69
C LEU A 92 12.66 -16.51 -11.81
N VAL A 93 12.86 -15.59 -10.86
CA VAL A 93 14.11 -15.50 -10.07
C VAL A 93 14.00 -16.19 -8.70
N MET A 94 12.86 -16.03 -8.02
CA MET A 94 12.66 -16.56 -6.66
C MET A 94 11.22 -17.05 -6.46
N PRO A 95 10.83 -18.21 -7.05
CA PRO A 95 9.45 -18.70 -7.06
C PRO A 95 8.86 -18.93 -5.67
N SER A 96 9.70 -19.25 -4.68
CA SER A 96 9.29 -19.39 -3.26
C SER A 96 8.78 -18.08 -2.65
N GLN A 97 9.11 -16.94 -3.27
CA GLN A 97 8.76 -15.58 -2.84
C GLN A 97 7.97 -14.87 -3.93
N GLN A 98 7.11 -15.62 -4.64
CA GLN A 98 6.21 -15.09 -5.65
C GLN A 98 5.29 -13.99 -5.10
N ILE A 99 5.10 -12.93 -5.89
CA ILE A 99 4.21 -11.82 -5.54
C ILE A 99 2.97 -11.88 -6.42
N TRP A 100 1.84 -12.25 -5.80
CA TRP A 100 0.50 -12.19 -6.35
C TRP A 100 -0.29 -11.07 -5.67
N PHE A 101 -0.62 -10.01 -6.42
CA PHE A 101 -1.40 -8.87 -5.95
C PHE A 101 -0.81 -8.14 -4.71
N GLY A 102 0.48 -7.85 -4.76
CA GLY A 102 1.16 -6.98 -3.78
C GLY A 102 0.74 -5.50 -3.85
N ILE A 103 1.40 -4.64 -3.07
CA ILE A 103 0.97 -3.24 -2.86
C ILE A 103 0.94 -2.41 -4.16
N LEU A 104 1.80 -2.71 -5.15
CA LEU A 104 1.77 -2.02 -6.45
C LEU A 104 0.56 -2.44 -7.30
N HIS A 105 0.15 -3.71 -7.23
CA HIS A 105 -1.08 -4.18 -7.89
C HIS A 105 -2.30 -3.48 -7.30
N PHE A 106 -2.37 -3.44 -5.97
CA PHE A 106 -3.39 -2.69 -5.25
C PHE A 106 -3.38 -1.23 -5.67
N MET A 107 -2.22 -0.57 -5.62
CA MET A 107 -2.11 0.86 -5.88
C MET A 107 -2.54 1.21 -7.30
N GLY A 108 -2.06 0.45 -8.28
CA GLY A 108 -2.44 0.60 -9.68
C GLY A 108 -3.95 0.42 -9.88
N SER A 109 -4.52 -0.65 -9.32
CA SER A 109 -5.96 -0.94 -9.37
C SER A 109 -6.80 0.15 -8.71
N ALA A 110 -6.41 0.59 -7.51
CA ALA A 110 -7.09 1.62 -6.74
C ALA A 110 -7.08 2.98 -7.46
N MET A 111 -5.97 3.35 -8.12
CA MET A 111 -5.89 4.57 -8.93
C MET A 111 -6.82 4.52 -10.15
N LEU A 112 -6.93 3.37 -10.83
CA LEU A 112 -7.84 3.20 -11.96
C LEU A 112 -9.30 3.21 -11.52
N LEU A 113 -9.64 2.50 -10.43
CA LEU A 113 -10.96 2.53 -9.82
C LEU A 113 -11.35 3.94 -9.39
N PHE A 114 -10.42 4.67 -8.77
CA PHE A 114 -10.63 6.07 -8.44
C PHE A 114 -10.86 6.92 -9.68
N ALA A 115 -10.06 6.77 -10.74
CA ALA A 115 -10.23 7.53 -11.97
C ALA A 115 -11.60 7.30 -12.62
N LEU A 116 -12.15 6.09 -12.50
CA LEU A 116 -13.50 5.74 -12.95
C LEU A 116 -14.60 6.34 -12.06
N LEU A 117 -14.42 6.27 -10.73
CA LEU A 117 -15.44 6.67 -9.75
C LEU A 117 -15.36 8.14 -9.34
N ASP A 118 -14.31 8.87 -9.74
CA ASP A 118 -14.05 10.25 -9.34
C ASP A 118 -15.29 11.18 -9.50
N PRO A 119 -16.04 11.15 -10.62
CA PRO A 119 -17.20 12.02 -10.79
C PRO A 119 -18.32 11.78 -9.78
N LEU A 120 -18.44 10.55 -9.25
CA LEU A 120 -19.43 10.18 -8.24
C LEU A 120 -18.90 10.52 -6.84
N LEU A 121 -17.64 10.17 -6.57
CA LEU A 121 -16.98 10.45 -5.29
C LEU A 121 -16.91 11.95 -4.99
N SER A 122 -16.68 12.79 -6.01
CA SER A 122 -16.64 14.25 -5.84
C SER A 122 -17.98 14.88 -5.45
N ARG A 123 -19.11 14.16 -5.56
CA ARG A 123 -20.43 14.66 -5.13
C ARG A 123 -20.66 14.48 -3.62
N VAL A 124 -19.87 13.63 -2.97
CA VAL A 124 -20.03 13.31 -1.55
C VAL A 124 -19.22 14.31 -0.72
N PRO A 125 -19.82 14.96 0.30
CA PRO A 125 -19.07 15.85 1.20
C PRO A 125 -17.91 15.12 1.88
N THR A 126 -16.76 15.79 2.01
CA THR A 126 -15.52 15.21 2.55
C THR A 126 -15.71 14.44 3.86
N GLY A 127 -16.40 15.03 4.85
CA GLY A 127 -16.61 14.40 6.15
C GLY A 127 -17.46 13.12 6.05
N LEU A 128 -18.52 13.16 5.24
CA LEU A 128 -19.36 11.99 4.99
C LEU A 128 -18.58 10.90 4.24
N GLY A 129 -17.81 11.28 3.22
CA GLY A 129 -16.98 10.35 2.45
C GLY A 129 -15.94 9.62 3.31
N VAL A 130 -15.26 10.33 4.19
CA VAL A 130 -14.32 9.74 5.16
C VAL A 130 -15.05 8.82 6.14
N GLY A 131 -16.20 9.23 6.69
CA GLY A 131 -17.00 8.41 7.61
C GLY A 131 -17.51 7.12 6.96
N LEU A 132 -18.01 7.21 5.72
CA LEU A 132 -18.43 6.04 4.93
C LEU A 132 -17.28 5.09 4.65
N CYS A 133 -16.10 5.62 4.29
CA CYS A 133 -14.91 4.79 4.09
C CYS A 133 -14.48 4.09 5.39
N ALA A 134 -14.52 4.77 6.54
CA ALA A 134 -14.21 4.15 7.82
C ALA A 134 -15.20 3.04 8.16
N GLY A 135 -16.51 3.28 7.98
CA GLY A 135 -17.55 2.27 8.20
C GLY A 135 -17.40 1.05 7.28
N LEU A 136 -17.14 1.28 5.99
CA LEU A 136 -16.90 0.20 5.03
C LEU A 136 -15.59 -0.55 5.32
N PHE A 137 -14.53 0.14 5.75
CA PHE A 137 -13.31 -0.52 6.18
C PHE A 137 -13.57 -1.49 7.32
N LEU A 138 -14.30 -1.07 8.36
CA LEU A 138 -14.66 -1.92 9.50
C LEU A 138 -15.59 -3.08 9.08
N LEU A 139 -16.53 -2.83 8.17
CA LEU A 139 -17.45 -3.84 7.65
C LEU A 139 -16.74 -4.91 6.82
N PHE A 140 -15.70 -4.54 6.06
CA PHE A 140 -14.97 -5.47 5.20
C PHE A 140 -13.63 -5.90 5.79
N TYR A 141 -13.33 -5.54 7.04
CA TYR A 141 -12.06 -5.88 7.69
C TYR A 141 -11.86 -7.40 7.77
N GLY A 142 -12.93 -8.12 8.12
CA GLY A 142 -12.97 -9.58 8.25
C GLY A 142 -12.81 -10.40 6.96
N VAL A 143 -12.79 -9.77 5.77
CA VAL A 143 -12.98 -10.49 4.49
C VAL A 143 -11.92 -11.55 4.24
N GLU A 144 -10.66 -11.29 4.59
CA GLU A 144 -9.59 -12.27 4.43
C GLU A 144 -9.81 -13.53 5.29
N TRP A 145 -10.57 -13.42 6.39
CA TRP A 145 -10.87 -14.50 7.33
C TRP A 145 -12.23 -15.16 7.11
N GLY A 146 -12.95 -14.85 6.02
CA GLY A 146 -14.25 -15.49 5.77
C GLY A 146 -15.44 -14.78 6.38
N VAL A 147 -15.30 -13.57 6.91
CA VAL A 147 -16.38 -12.87 7.62
C VAL A 147 -16.52 -11.41 7.18
N LEU A 148 -17.73 -10.86 7.28
CA LEU A 148 -17.96 -9.41 7.29
C LEU A 148 -18.01 -8.94 8.73
N GLY A 149 -17.44 -7.77 8.98
CA GLY A 149 -17.35 -7.14 10.30
C GLY A 149 -15.96 -7.28 10.90
N PHE A 150 -15.91 -7.17 12.24
CA PHE A 150 -14.69 -7.18 13.01
C PHE A 150 -14.61 -8.49 13.81
N PRO A 151 -13.60 -9.34 13.55
CA PRO A 151 -13.47 -10.64 14.23
C PRO A 151 -13.53 -10.50 15.75
N GLY A 152 -14.38 -11.32 16.38
CA GLY A 152 -14.55 -11.34 17.84
C GLY A 152 -15.40 -10.21 18.46
N LEU A 153 -15.92 -9.28 17.65
CA LEU A 153 -16.86 -8.24 18.08
C LEU A 153 -18.25 -8.45 17.44
N TRP A 154 -18.30 -8.41 16.11
CA TRP A 154 -19.50 -8.68 15.32
C TRP A 154 -19.07 -9.19 13.96
N GLU A 155 -19.51 -10.40 13.64
CA GLU A 155 -19.10 -11.11 12.44
C GLU A 155 -20.28 -11.82 11.77
N ILE A 156 -20.35 -11.69 10.44
CA ILE A 156 -21.29 -12.41 9.58
C ILE A 156 -20.47 -13.28 8.64
N ALA A 157 -20.67 -14.59 8.70
CA ALA A 157 -19.97 -15.53 7.82
C ALA A 157 -20.30 -15.25 6.35
N LEU A 158 -19.25 -15.16 5.52
CA LEU A 158 -19.37 -15.05 4.08
C LEU A 158 -19.54 -16.44 3.44
N PRO A 159 -20.18 -16.53 2.26
CA PRO A 159 -20.32 -17.79 1.55
C PRO A 159 -18.96 -18.42 1.23
N GLN A 160 -18.73 -19.65 1.70
CA GLN A 160 -17.47 -20.38 1.50
C GLN A 160 -17.08 -20.57 0.03
N ARG A 161 -18.05 -20.58 -0.89
CA ARG A 161 -17.81 -20.63 -2.34
C ARG A 161 -16.92 -19.48 -2.84
N LEU A 162 -16.93 -18.31 -2.19
CA LEU A 162 -16.05 -17.20 -2.58
C LEU A 162 -14.57 -17.58 -2.37
N TYR A 163 -14.28 -18.38 -1.34
CA TYR A 163 -12.94 -18.84 -0.97
C TYR A 163 -12.56 -20.15 -1.66
N THR A 164 -13.30 -20.60 -2.67
CA THR A 164 -12.87 -21.72 -3.53
C THR A 164 -12.49 -21.26 -4.93
N ILE A 165 -12.81 -20.01 -5.29
CA ILE A 165 -12.59 -19.45 -6.61
C ILE A 165 -11.23 -18.75 -6.62
N GLY A 166 -10.21 -19.45 -7.12
CA GLY A 166 -8.81 -18.99 -7.04
C GLY A 166 -8.47 -17.67 -7.72
N TRP A 167 -9.31 -17.13 -8.61
CA TRP A 167 -9.08 -15.82 -9.26
C TRP A 167 -9.67 -14.63 -8.49
N LEU A 168 -10.37 -14.86 -7.38
CA LEU A 168 -10.95 -13.79 -6.54
C LEU A 168 -9.99 -13.21 -5.50
N PHE A 169 -8.74 -13.69 -5.42
CA PHE A 169 -7.73 -13.15 -4.52
C PHE A 169 -7.51 -11.63 -4.63
N PRO A 170 -7.62 -10.95 -5.79
CA PRO A 170 -7.48 -9.49 -5.83
C PRO A 170 -8.52 -8.75 -4.99
N LEU A 171 -9.68 -9.38 -4.73
CA LEU A 171 -10.75 -8.82 -3.91
C LEU A 171 -10.61 -9.16 -2.42
N GLY A 172 -9.70 -10.05 -2.04
CA GLY A 172 -9.55 -10.53 -0.66
C GLY A 172 -10.03 -11.96 -0.42
N PHE A 173 -10.57 -12.63 -1.43
CA PHE A 173 -11.06 -14.00 -1.31
C PHE A 173 -9.97 -15.00 -1.73
N CYS A 174 -9.18 -15.46 -0.76
CA CYS A 174 -8.08 -16.40 -0.99
C CYS A 174 -8.59 -17.84 -1.01
N ALA A 175 -8.26 -18.59 -2.07
CA ALA A 175 -8.47 -20.03 -2.11
C ALA A 175 -7.45 -20.79 -1.23
N PRO A 176 -7.79 -22.00 -0.72
CA PRO A 176 -6.84 -22.82 0.00
C PRO A 176 -5.53 -23.00 -0.76
N GLY A 177 -4.40 -22.78 -0.08
CA GLY A 177 -3.06 -22.86 -0.67
C GLY A 177 -2.60 -21.61 -1.42
N PHE A 178 -3.39 -20.53 -1.45
CA PHE A 178 -2.91 -19.24 -1.96
C PHE A 178 -1.78 -18.71 -1.07
N PHE A 179 -0.69 -18.30 -1.72
CA PHE A 179 0.46 -17.69 -1.06
C PHE A 179 1.01 -16.55 -1.92
N SER A 180 1.42 -15.47 -1.25
CA SER A 180 2.14 -14.37 -1.86
C SER A 180 3.05 -13.74 -0.81
N ALA A 181 4.30 -13.44 -1.18
CA ALA A 181 5.27 -12.77 -0.31
C ALA A 181 4.84 -11.33 0.04
N ASP A 182 4.09 -10.68 -0.86
CA ASP A 182 3.46 -9.39 -0.63
C ASP A 182 2.00 -9.45 -1.09
N TYR A 183 1.06 -9.16 -0.19
CA TYR A 183 -0.37 -9.28 -0.48
C TYR A 183 -1.16 -8.17 0.20
N TYR A 184 -1.85 -7.38 -0.63
CA TYR A 184 -2.74 -6.31 -0.19
C TYR A 184 -3.99 -6.32 -1.08
N PRO A 185 -5.06 -7.04 -0.68
CA PRO A 185 -6.27 -7.12 -1.49
C PRO A 185 -7.00 -5.78 -1.61
N LEU A 186 -7.93 -5.67 -2.56
CA LEU A 186 -8.76 -4.47 -2.69
C LEU A 186 -9.63 -4.24 -1.44
N LEU A 187 -10.25 -5.28 -0.89
CA LEU A 187 -11.01 -5.18 0.36
C LEU A 187 -10.13 -5.61 1.54
N PRO A 188 -10.09 -4.84 2.64
CA PRO A 188 -10.75 -3.55 2.89
C PRO A 188 -9.93 -2.31 2.45
N TRP A 189 -8.70 -2.52 1.97
CA TRP A 189 -7.69 -1.47 1.79
C TRP A 189 -8.10 -0.32 0.87
N ILE A 190 -8.98 -0.56 -0.10
CA ILE A 190 -9.53 0.45 -0.99
C ILE A 190 -10.20 1.58 -0.20
N PHE A 191 -10.80 1.29 0.94
CA PHE A 191 -11.46 2.30 1.77
C PHE A 191 -10.45 3.22 2.46
N VAL A 192 -9.27 2.73 2.84
CA VAL A 192 -8.16 3.56 3.33
C VAL A 192 -7.69 4.52 2.24
N PHE A 193 -7.50 3.99 1.03
CA PHE A 193 -7.13 4.80 -0.13
C PHE A 193 -8.19 5.86 -0.46
N LEU A 194 -9.47 5.48 -0.50
CA LEU A 194 -10.57 6.40 -0.81
C LEU A 194 -10.76 7.45 0.29
N ALA A 195 -10.61 7.10 1.57
CA ALA A 195 -10.60 8.07 2.67
C ALA A 195 -9.51 9.13 2.46
N GLY A 196 -8.31 8.70 2.04
CA GLY A 196 -7.25 9.60 1.62
C GLY A 196 -7.66 10.51 0.48
N SER A 197 -8.35 9.97 -0.54
CA SER A 197 -8.85 10.78 -1.66
C SER A 197 -9.85 11.87 -1.25
N TYR A 198 -10.68 11.62 -0.21
CA TYR A 198 -11.58 12.63 0.34
C TYR A 198 -10.81 13.71 1.10
N VAL A 199 -9.85 13.31 1.95
CA VAL A 199 -8.97 14.26 2.65
C VAL A 199 -8.13 15.10 1.68
N GLY A 200 -7.83 14.56 0.49
CA GLY A 200 -7.17 15.30 -0.58
C GLY A 200 -7.96 16.48 -1.15
N ILE A 201 -9.28 16.53 -1.01
CA ILE A 201 -10.12 17.63 -1.53
C ILE A 201 -9.77 18.98 -0.87
N PRO A 202 -9.88 19.15 0.47
CA PRO A 202 -9.50 20.41 1.11
C PRO A 202 -8.01 20.74 0.97
N LEU A 203 -7.13 19.73 0.89
CA LEU A 203 -5.70 19.93 0.65
C LEU A 203 -5.43 20.52 -0.74
N ARG A 204 -6.12 20.02 -1.77
CA ARG A 204 -6.03 20.52 -3.15
C ARG A 204 -6.52 21.96 -3.26
N ASP A 205 -7.61 22.27 -2.57
CA ASP A 205 -8.23 23.60 -2.58
C ASP A 205 -7.49 24.60 -1.67
N SER A 206 -6.30 24.25 -1.15
CA SER A 206 -5.50 25.07 -0.23
C SER A 206 -6.22 25.47 1.08
N ARG A 207 -7.22 24.67 1.50
CA ARG A 207 -8.01 24.87 2.72
C ARG A 207 -7.47 24.10 3.93
N ALA A 208 -6.35 23.40 3.78
CA ALA A 208 -5.68 22.73 4.88
C ALA A 208 -4.86 23.71 5.73
N PRO A 209 -4.58 23.38 7.01
CA PRO A 209 -3.73 24.19 7.88
C PRO A 209 -2.38 24.54 7.26
N SER A 210 -1.86 25.73 7.58
CA SER A 210 -0.60 26.26 7.02
C SER A 210 0.62 25.35 7.26
N TRP A 211 0.61 24.56 8.33
CA TRP A 211 1.69 23.62 8.69
C TRP A 211 1.83 22.42 7.74
N CYS A 212 0.85 22.16 6.87
CA CYS A 212 0.88 21.06 5.90
C CYS A 212 1.77 21.34 4.68
N TYR A 213 1.95 22.62 4.33
CA TYR A 213 2.65 23.03 3.10
C TYR A 213 4.19 23.06 3.17
N PRO A 214 4.85 23.46 4.28
CA PRO A 214 6.30 23.48 4.32
C PRO A 214 6.89 22.06 4.24
N THR A 215 7.98 21.90 3.51
CA THR A 215 8.83 20.70 3.56
C THR A 215 9.68 20.77 4.83
N ARG A 216 9.63 19.72 5.66
CA ARG A 216 10.38 19.63 6.92
C ARG A 216 11.72 18.95 6.75
N SER A 217 11.83 17.95 5.88
CA SER A 217 13.08 17.24 5.61
C SER A 217 13.32 17.09 4.12
N ARG A 218 14.41 17.71 3.61
CA ARG A 218 14.80 17.58 2.20
C ARG A 218 15.14 16.13 1.85
N ALA A 219 15.75 15.39 2.78
CA ALA A 219 16.11 13.98 2.59
C ALA A 219 14.85 13.10 2.45
N LEU A 220 13.90 13.21 3.39
CA LEU A 220 12.66 12.42 3.31
C LEU A 220 11.84 12.80 2.09
N THR A 221 11.73 14.08 1.77
CA THR A 221 11.09 14.53 0.53
C THR A 221 11.76 13.92 -0.71
N TRP A 222 13.10 13.82 -0.76
CA TRP A 222 13.80 13.21 -1.90
C TRP A 222 13.47 11.72 -2.00
N VAL A 223 13.50 10.99 -0.89
CA VAL A 223 13.10 9.57 -0.84
C VAL A 223 11.65 9.40 -1.30
N GLY A 224 10.73 10.22 -0.78
CA GLY A 224 9.31 10.17 -1.13
C GLY A 224 9.02 10.48 -2.60
N ARG A 225 9.85 11.32 -3.25
CA ARG A 225 9.75 11.59 -4.70
C ARG A 225 10.22 10.41 -5.56
N HIS A 226 11.18 9.63 -5.07
CA HIS A 226 11.72 8.45 -5.76
C HIS A 226 11.14 7.14 -5.23
N ALA A 227 10.01 7.20 -4.50
CA ALA A 227 9.43 6.07 -3.79
C ALA A 227 9.22 4.82 -4.68
N ILE A 228 8.71 4.98 -5.90
CA ILE A 228 8.50 3.83 -6.82
C ILE A 228 9.82 3.19 -7.23
N LEU A 229 10.85 3.99 -7.55
CA LEU A 229 12.16 3.48 -7.93
C LEU A 229 12.81 2.73 -6.76
N ILE A 230 12.77 3.32 -5.56
CA ILE A 230 13.31 2.69 -4.34
C ILE A 230 12.52 1.41 -4.05
N TYR A 231 11.20 1.43 -4.18
CA TYR A 231 10.36 0.25 -4.01
C TYR A 231 10.71 -0.88 -4.99
N LEU A 232 11.01 -0.59 -6.25
CA LEU A 232 11.38 -1.63 -7.21
C LEU A 232 12.78 -2.19 -6.97
N LEU A 233 13.71 -1.37 -6.48
CA LEU A 233 15.12 -1.73 -6.37
C LEU A 233 15.54 -2.24 -4.99
N HIS A 234 14.80 -1.92 -3.92
CA HIS A 234 15.23 -2.26 -2.56
C HIS A 234 15.41 -3.77 -2.38
N GLN A 235 14.45 -4.60 -2.80
CA GLN A 235 14.50 -6.04 -2.56
C GLN A 235 15.66 -6.72 -3.31
N PRO A 236 15.87 -6.49 -4.63
CA PRO A 236 17.04 -7.03 -5.32
C PRO A 236 18.37 -6.56 -4.71
N ILE A 237 18.46 -5.28 -4.32
CA ILE A 237 19.68 -4.73 -3.72
C ILE A 237 19.95 -5.33 -2.34
N LEU A 238 18.94 -5.40 -1.47
CA LEU A 238 19.06 -5.98 -0.13
C LEU A 238 19.49 -7.45 -0.22
N PHE A 239 18.85 -8.22 -1.09
CA PHE A 239 19.19 -9.62 -1.31
C PHE A 239 20.65 -9.81 -1.72
N VAL A 240 21.13 -9.07 -2.73
CA VAL A 240 22.52 -9.15 -3.20
C VAL A 240 23.51 -8.72 -2.10
N CYS A 241 23.21 -7.62 -1.40
CA CYS A 241 24.06 -7.12 -0.32
C CYS A 241 24.20 -8.14 0.82
N PHE A 242 23.11 -8.73 1.29
CA PHE A 242 23.16 -9.72 2.36
C PHE A 242 23.81 -11.03 1.90
N GLN A 243 23.54 -11.47 0.67
CA GLN A 243 24.20 -12.64 0.11
C GLN A 243 25.73 -12.46 0.06
N LEU A 244 26.22 -11.27 -0.33
CA LEU A 244 27.65 -10.96 -0.32
C LEU A 244 28.21 -10.88 1.10
N LEU A 245 27.50 -10.22 2.03
CA LEU A 245 27.93 -10.08 3.41
C LEU A 245 28.10 -11.44 4.10
N ILE A 246 27.12 -12.33 3.95
CA ILE A 246 27.16 -13.66 4.57
C ILE A 246 28.30 -14.50 4.00
N ARG A 247 28.59 -14.41 2.70
CA ARG A 247 29.74 -15.06 2.08
C ARG A 247 31.10 -14.51 2.53
N LEU A 248 31.15 -13.29 3.07
CA LEU A 248 32.38 -12.69 3.58
C LEU A 248 32.62 -12.99 5.06
N VAL A 249 31.56 -13.25 5.82
CA VAL A 249 31.62 -13.48 7.27
C VAL A 249 31.64 -14.97 7.62
N GLY A 250 31.07 -15.83 6.76
CA GLY A 250 31.16 -17.30 6.84
C GLY A 250 32.25 -17.86 5.94
#